data_AF-A0A7G2E984-F1
#
_entry.id   AF-A0A7G2E984-F1
#
_cell.length_a   1.000
_cell.length_b   1.000
_cell.length_c   1.000
_cell.angle_alpha   90.00
_cell.angle_beta   90.00
_cell.angle_gamma   90.00
#
_symmetry.space_group_name_H-M   'P 1'
#
loop_
_entity.id
_entity.type
_entity.pdbx_description
1 polymer ?
#
loop_
_entity_poly.entity_id
_entity_poly.type
_entity_poly.pdbx_seq_one_letter_code
_entity_poly.pdbx_strand_id
1 'polypeptide(L)'
;MHCTRGLSVHSLKSFGDKVITEQLFMVRDFLDAELVFLKVLKFEIGTLNIAYTLLEDLLIQFKEVAKVGEQLNFEACMDMMDLLYEKEDTSLLYQSSKSLAASILVSSYIITVPKQQYEFPILPWVKMVTNKEEREVVELVEYILAHVLYSNSP
;
A
#
# COMPACT_ATOMS: atom_id res chain seq x y z
N MET A 1 4.79 -9.59 -9.96
CA MET A 1 3.56 -10.38 -10.23
C MET A 1 3.60 -11.59 -9.31
N HIS A 2 2.70 -11.67 -8.32
CA HIS A 2 2.62 -12.83 -7.45
C HIS A 2 2.12 -14.02 -8.27
N CYS A 3 3.00 -15.00 -8.53
CA CYS A 3 2.69 -16.19 -9.34
C CYS A 3 1.91 -17.28 -8.57
N THR A 4 1.30 -16.93 -7.44
CA THR A 4 0.50 -17.84 -6.63
C THR A 4 -0.86 -18.08 -7.26
N ARG A 5 -1.41 -19.28 -7.02
CA ARG A 5 -2.73 -19.64 -7.52
C ARG A 5 -3.78 -18.73 -6.87
N GLY A 6 -4.60 -18.08 -7.70
CA GLY A 6 -5.72 -17.27 -7.22
C GLY A 6 -6.70 -18.06 -6.36
N LEU A 7 -7.44 -17.34 -5.51
CA LEU A 7 -8.49 -17.93 -4.67
C LEU A 7 -9.55 -18.62 -5.55
N SER A 8 -9.99 -19.81 -5.15
CA SER A 8 -11.04 -20.50 -5.91
C SER A 8 -12.40 -19.85 -5.67
N VAL A 9 -13.26 -19.82 -6.69
CA VAL A 9 -14.64 -19.31 -6.55
C VAL A 9 -15.44 -20.08 -5.49
N HIS A 10 -15.14 -21.37 -5.30
CA HIS A 10 -15.77 -22.18 -4.26
C HIS A 10 -15.34 -21.75 -2.85
N SER A 11 -14.06 -21.40 -2.67
CA SER A 11 -13.54 -20.85 -1.41
C SER A 11 -14.17 -19.49 -1.11
N LEU A 12 -14.27 -18.62 -2.12
CA LEU A 12 -14.91 -17.31 -1.98
C LEU A 12 -16.40 -17.44 -1.64
N LYS A 13 -17.12 -18.35 -2.31
CA LYS A 13 -18.52 -18.65 -2.02
C LYS A 13 -18.70 -19.16 -0.60
N SER A 14 -17.89 -20.13 -0.17
CA SER A 14 -17.96 -20.67 1.19
C SER A 14 -17.64 -19.62 2.26
N PHE A 15 -16.76 -18.66 1.96
CA PHE A 15 -16.51 -17.52 2.84
C PHE A 15 -17.71 -16.56 2.87
N GLY A 16 -18.28 -16.25 1.70
CA GLY A 16 -19.50 -15.45 1.58
C GLY A 16 -20.67 -16.03 2.39
N ASP A 17 -20.92 -17.34 2.31
CA ASP A 17 -21.96 -18.02 3.10
C ASP A 17 -21.78 -17.85 4.62
N LYS A 18 -20.54 -17.70 5.08
CA LYS A 18 -20.23 -17.53 6.51
C LYS A 18 -20.40 -16.09 6.98
N VAL A 19 -20.10 -15.12 6.11
CA VAL A 19 -20.04 -13.70 6.46
C VAL A 19 -21.36 -12.99 6.15
N ILE A 20 -22.00 -13.30 5.02
CA ILE A 20 -23.24 -12.68 4.55
C ILE A 20 -24.36 -13.68 4.76
N THR A 21 -25.04 -13.58 5.91
CA THR A 21 -26.05 -14.58 6.31
C THR A 21 -27.45 -14.26 5.78
N GLU A 22 -27.65 -13.03 5.32
CA GLU A 22 -28.93 -12.48 4.89
C GLU A 22 -29.29 -12.87 3.45
N GLN A 23 -28.31 -13.33 2.67
CA GLN A 23 -28.48 -13.67 1.25
C GLN A 23 -27.72 -14.95 0.89
N LEU A 24 -28.33 -15.75 0.01
CA LEU A 24 -27.73 -16.97 -0.50
C LEU A 24 -27.23 -16.74 -1.92
N PHE A 25 -25.92 -16.53 -2.06
CA PHE A 25 -25.27 -16.43 -3.36
C PHE A 25 -24.90 -17.80 -3.91
N MET A 26 -25.19 -18.02 -5.18
CA MET A 26 -24.68 -19.16 -5.94
C MET A 26 -23.31 -18.84 -6.51
N VAL A 27 -22.53 -19.88 -6.83
CA VAL A 27 -21.23 -19.75 -7.51
C VAL A 27 -21.34 -18.91 -8.79
N ARG A 28 -22.47 -19.04 -9.49
CA ARG A 28 -22.75 -18.27 -10.71
C ARG A 28 -22.81 -16.76 -10.45
N ASP A 29 -23.34 -16.32 -9.31
CA ASP A 29 -23.47 -14.89 -9.00
C ASP A 29 -22.09 -14.23 -8.85
N PHE A 30 -21.12 -14.94 -8.24
CA PHE A 30 -19.73 -14.46 -8.15
C PHE A 30 -19.06 -14.36 -9.52
N LEU A 31 -19.28 -15.33 -10.40
CA LEU A 31 -18.72 -15.32 -11.76
C LEU A 31 -19.32 -14.19 -12.61
N ASP A 32 -20.64 -14.01 -12.52
CA ASP A 32 -21.34 -12.94 -13.24
C ASP A 32 -20.89 -11.57 -12.72
N ALA A 33 -20.70 -11.42 -11.40
CA ALA A 33 -20.17 -10.19 -10.78
C ALA A 33 -18.72 -9.90 -11.21
N GLU A 34 -17.83 -10.90 -11.21
CA GLU A 34 -16.45 -10.76 -11.71
C GLU A 34 -16.46 -10.29 -13.16
N LEU A 35 -17.25 -10.90 -14.03
CA LEU A 35 -17.34 -10.49 -15.43
C LEU A 35 -17.82 -9.04 -15.60
N VAL A 36 -18.82 -8.62 -14.83
CA VAL A 36 -19.30 -7.22 -14.85
C VAL A 36 -18.21 -6.27 -14.38
N PHE A 37 -17.52 -6.62 -13.28
CA PHE A 37 -16.41 -5.83 -12.75
C PHE A 37 -15.28 -5.67 -13.78
N LEU A 38 -14.86 -6.77 -14.43
CA LEU A 38 -13.85 -6.75 -15.49
C LEU A 38 -14.25 -5.85 -16.66
N LYS A 39 -15.53 -5.90 -17.08
CA LYS A 39 -16.04 -5.05 -18.16
C LYS A 39 -16.01 -3.57 -17.79
N VAL A 40 -16.37 -3.21 -16.56
CA VAL A 40 -16.30 -1.82 -16.06
C VAL A 40 -14.86 -1.31 -16.10
N LEU A 41 -13.91 -2.15 -15.70
CA LEU A 41 -12.48 -1.85 -15.79
C LEU A 41 -11.90 -1.98 -17.20
N LYS A 42 -12.71 -2.28 -18.22
CA LYS A 42 -12.28 -2.53 -19.60
C LYS A 42 -11.19 -3.61 -19.71
N PHE A 43 -11.16 -4.54 -18.77
CA PHE A 43 -10.13 -5.57 -18.64
C PHE A 43 -8.71 -5.03 -18.41
N GLU A 44 -8.56 -3.75 -18.04
CA GLU A 44 -7.27 -3.11 -17.73
C GLU A 44 -6.85 -3.41 -16.28
N ILE A 45 -6.71 -4.70 -15.95
CA ILE A 45 -6.21 -5.14 -14.63
C ILE A 45 -4.70 -5.31 -14.70
N GLY A 46 -3.99 -4.73 -13.72
CA GLY A 46 -2.54 -4.86 -13.59
C GLY A 46 -1.72 -3.89 -14.46
N THR A 47 -2.36 -3.02 -15.24
CA THR A 47 -1.72 -1.90 -15.95
C THR A 47 -1.52 -0.67 -15.05
N LEU A 48 -2.14 -0.66 -13.87
CA LEU A 48 -2.02 0.40 -12.89
C LEU A 48 -0.68 0.27 -12.15
N ASN A 49 0.10 1.35 -12.15
CA ASN A 49 1.18 1.55 -11.19
C ASN A 49 0.57 1.61 -9.78
N ILE A 50 0.33 0.45 -9.18
CA ILE A 50 -0.15 0.36 -7.82
C ILE A 50 0.98 0.73 -6.86
N ALA A 51 0.63 1.41 -5.76
CA ALA A 51 1.63 1.89 -4.80
C ALA A 51 2.52 0.77 -4.26
N TYR A 52 2.02 -0.46 -4.21
CA TYR A 52 2.75 -1.64 -3.73
C TYR A 52 3.98 -1.93 -4.57
N THR A 53 3.83 -2.01 -5.89
CA THR A 53 4.95 -2.32 -6.79
C THR A 53 6.01 -1.22 -6.73
N LEU A 54 5.57 0.04 -6.68
CA LEU A 54 6.49 1.18 -6.54
C LEU A 54 7.21 1.17 -5.18
N LEU A 55 6.53 0.78 -4.11
CA LEU A 55 7.10 0.67 -2.77
C LEU A 55 8.13 -0.46 -2.71
N GLU A 56 7.83 -1.60 -3.31
CA GLU A 56 8.76 -2.75 -3.42
C GLU A 56 10.03 -2.33 -4.18
N ASP A 57 9.88 -1.67 -5.33
CA ASP A 57 11.01 -1.16 -6.12
C ASP A 57 11.85 -0.14 -5.34
N LEU A 58 11.20 0.80 -4.63
CA LEU A 58 11.88 1.78 -3.79
C LEU A 58 12.64 1.11 -2.65
N LEU A 59 12.08 0.10 -2.02
CA LEU A 59 12.72 -0.64 -0.93
C LEU A 59 13.96 -1.39 -1.40
N ILE A 60 13.89 -2.02 -2.58
CA ILE A 60 15.03 -2.70 -3.22
C ILE A 60 16.14 -1.69 -3.49
N GLN A 61 15.81 -0.58 -4.15
CA GLN A 61 16.79 0.48 -4.44
C GLN A 61 17.39 1.07 -3.16
N PHE A 62 16.58 1.27 -2.11
CA PHE A 62 17.05 1.83 -0.85
C PHE A 62 18.12 0.94 -0.19
N LYS A 63 17.89 -0.37 -0.19
CA LYS A 63 18.85 -1.36 0.33
C LYS A 63 20.16 -1.37 -0.45
N GLU A 64 20.11 -1.11 -1.75
CA GLU A 64 21.32 -1.03 -2.59
C GLU A 64 22.15 0.23 -2.32
N VAL A 65 21.51 1.37 -2.03
CA VAL A 65 22.23 2.64 -1.83
C VAL A 65 22.66 2.91 -0.39
N ALA A 66 22.01 2.28 0.59
CA ALA A 66 22.26 2.57 2.00
C ALA A 66 22.10 1.34 2.89
N LYS A 67 23.13 1.05 3.70
CA LYS A 67 23.10 -0.06 4.68
C LYS A 67 21.96 0.08 5.70
N VAL A 68 21.56 1.30 6.02
CA VAL A 68 20.40 1.56 6.89
C VAL A 68 19.09 1.06 6.28
N GLY A 69 19.02 0.87 4.96
CA GLY A 69 17.89 0.24 4.28
C GLY A 69 17.67 -1.23 4.69
N GLU A 70 18.69 -1.92 5.21
CA GLU A 70 18.52 -3.26 5.81
C GLU A 70 17.75 -3.22 7.13
N GLN A 71 17.71 -2.06 7.80
CA GLN A 71 16.98 -1.86 9.06
C GLN A 71 15.51 -1.49 8.83
N LEU A 72 15.13 -1.15 7.60
CA LEU A 72 13.75 -0.84 7.23
C LEU A 72 12.94 -2.15 7.15
N ASN A 73 11.96 -2.30 8.04
CA ASN A 73 11.12 -3.49 8.06
C ASN A 73 10.08 -3.43 6.93
N PHE A 74 10.11 -4.38 6.00
CA PHE A 74 9.12 -4.47 4.93
C PHE A 74 7.71 -4.73 5.46
N GLU A 75 7.57 -5.49 6.54
CA GLU A 75 6.28 -5.74 7.19
C GLU A 75 5.67 -4.44 7.71
N ALA A 76 6.47 -3.53 8.29
CA ALA A 76 5.98 -2.22 8.72
C ALA A 76 5.47 -1.37 7.54
N CYS A 77 6.13 -1.46 6.38
CA CYS A 77 5.63 -0.82 5.16
C CYS A 77 4.27 -1.39 4.72
N MET A 78 4.08 -2.71 4.83
CA MET A 78 2.82 -3.38 4.51
C MET A 78 1.72 -3.04 5.51
N ASP A 79 2.02 -3.06 6.80
CA ASP A 79 1.08 -2.66 7.85
C ASP A 79 0.59 -1.22 7.65
N MET A 80 1.50 -0.30 7.31
CA MET A 80 1.12 1.07 6.95
C MET A 80 0.21 1.11 5.73
N MET A 81 0.55 0.34 4.69
CA MET A 81 -0.24 0.29 3.47
C MET A 81 -1.65 -0.23 3.73
N ASP A 82 -1.79 -1.31 4.51
CA ASP A 82 -3.06 -1.91 4.88
C ASP A 82 -3.92 -0.95 5.71
N LEU A 83 -3.35 -0.30 6.73
CA LEU A 83 -4.04 0.71 7.54
C LEU A 83 -4.60 1.87 6.70
N LEU A 84 -3.88 2.26 5.64
CA LEU A 84 -4.33 3.33 4.75
C LEU A 84 -5.50 2.88 3.86
N TYR A 85 -5.56 1.61 3.45
CA TYR A 85 -6.68 1.06 2.67
C TYR A 85 -7.95 0.80 3.50
N GLU A 86 -7.83 0.64 4.81
CA GLU A 86 -8.98 0.42 5.69
C GLU A 86 -9.83 1.69 5.91
N LYS A 87 -9.29 2.89 5.66
CA LYS A 87 -9.98 4.16 5.92
C LYS A 87 -10.65 4.69 4.66
N GLU A 88 -11.87 5.22 4.80
CA GLU A 88 -12.67 5.75 3.68
C GLU A 88 -12.18 7.13 3.18
N ASP A 89 -11.47 7.91 4.02
CA ASP A 89 -10.87 9.22 3.68
C ASP A 89 -9.59 9.05 2.85
N THR A 90 -9.80 8.68 1.59
CA THR A 90 -8.76 8.23 0.66
C THR A 90 -8.41 9.27 -0.41
N SER A 91 -9.18 10.36 -0.52
CA SER A 91 -9.10 11.28 -1.66
C SER A 91 -7.75 12.01 -1.82
N LEU A 92 -6.99 12.21 -0.74
CA LEU A 92 -5.65 12.80 -0.75
C LEU A 92 -4.55 11.75 -0.99
N LEU A 93 -4.68 10.55 -0.42
CA LEU A 93 -3.66 9.50 -0.44
C LEU A 93 -3.45 8.86 -1.81
N TYR A 94 -4.51 8.73 -2.61
CA TYR A 94 -4.47 7.96 -3.87
C TYR A 94 -4.35 8.82 -5.13
N GLN A 95 -4.09 10.12 -5.02
CA GLN A 95 -3.89 10.97 -6.21
C GLN A 95 -2.63 10.57 -6.99
N SER A 96 -1.62 10.03 -6.29
CA SER A 96 -0.41 9.54 -6.94
C SER A 96 0.18 8.35 -6.18
N SER A 97 0.14 7.17 -6.83
CA SER A 97 0.76 5.95 -6.29
C SER A 97 2.24 6.11 -5.97
N LYS A 98 2.96 6.98 -6.69
CA LYS A 98 4.38 7.29 -6.42
C LYS A 98 4.54 8.07 -5.12
N SER A 99 3.72 9.09 -4.90
CA SER A 99 3.77 9.89 -3.67
C SER A 99 3.35 9.05 -2.47
N LEU A 100 2.34 8.18 -2.64
CA LEU A 100 1.93 7.24 -1.60
C LEU A 100 3.05 6.26 -1.24
N ALA A 101 3.65 5.59 -2.22
CA ALA A 101 4.76 4.66 -1.99
C ALA A 101 5.96 5.33 -1.31
N ALA A 102 6.35 6.51 -1.80
CA ALA A 102 7.37 7.35 -1.19
C ALA A 102 7.07 7.66 0.28
N SER A 103 5.83 8.09 0.57
CA SER A 103 5.43 8.52 1.90
C SER A 103 5.32 7.35 2.88
N ILE A 104 4.86 6.18 2.43
CA ILE A 104 4.87 4.95 3.23
C ILE A 104 6.30 4.55 3.59
N LEU A 105 7.21 4.58 2.63
CA LEU A 105 8.63 4.25 2.87
C LEU A 105 9.28 5.22 3.86
N VAL A 106 9.06 6.53 3.69
CA VAL A 106 9.59 7.56 4.62
C VAL A 106 8.99 7.41 6.01
N SER A 107 7.68 7.18 6.12
CA SER A 107 7.01 6.96 7.39
C SER A 107 7.56 5.71 8.10
N SER A 108 7.72 4.61 7.36
CA SER A 108 8.29 3.37 7.88
C SER A 108 9.73 3.57 8.34
N TYR A 109 10.54 4.32 7.57
CA TYR A 109 11.90 4.69 7.96
C TYR A 109 11.91 5.44 9.29
N ILE A 110 11.06 6.45 9.46
CA ILE A 110 10.98 7.25 10.69
C ILE A 110 10.62 6.40 11.91
N ILE A 111 9.77 5.39 11.75
CA ILE A 111 9.32 4.53 12.86
C ILE A 111 10.33 3.42 13.18
N THR A 112 10.87 2.73 12.16
CA THR A 112 11.61 1.50 12.38
C THR A 112 13.12 1.69 12.45
N VAL A 113 13.66 2.77 11.87
CA VAL A 113 15.10 3.00 11.85
C VAL A 113 15.52 3.79 13.08
N PRO A 114 16.44 3.27 13.92
CA PRO A 114 16.93 4.00 15.09
C PRO A 114 17.73 5.23 14.66
N LYS A 115 17.62 6.32 15.43
CA LYS A 115 18.39 7.55 15.17
C LYS A 115 19.89 7.28 15.17
N GLN A 116 20.58 7.78 14.16
CA GLN A 116 22.03 7.63 13.97
C GLN A 116 22.71 8.99 13.95
N GLN A 117 24.03 9.03 14.21
CA GLN A 117 24.79 10.28 14.21
C GLN A 117 24.88 10.93 12.82
N TYR A 118 24.83 10.12 11.75
CA TYR A 118 24.74 10.56 10.37
C TYR A 118 23.51 9.93 9.74
N GLU A 119 22.39 10.66 9.76
CA GLU A 119 21.14 10.16 9.19
C GLU A 119 21.21 10.16 7.66
N PHE A 120 20.64 9.11 7.08
CA PHE A 120 20.52 9.03 5.63
C PHE A 120 19.53 10.11 5.15
N PRO A 121 19.84 10.88 4.10
CA PRO A 121 18.96 11.94 3.61
C PRO A 121 17.78 11.35 2.83
N ILE A 122 16.83 10.74 3.54
CA ILE A 122 15.72 9.97 2.94
C ILE A 122 14.82 10.83 2.06
N LEU A 123 14.48 12.06 2.49
CA LEU A 123 13.62 12.96 1.72
C LEU A 123 14.27 13.41 0.40
N PRO A 124 15.51 13.94 0.39
CA PRO A 124 16.22 14.23 -0.86
C PRO A 124 16.39 13.02 -1.77
N TRP A 125 16.67 11.85 -1.19
CA TRP A 125 16.82 10.61 -1.97
C TRP A 125 15.49 10.20 -2.62
N VAL A 126 14.38 10.21 -1.87
CA VAL A 126 13.04 9.91 -2.40
C VAL A 126 12.66 10.89 -3.51
N LYS A 127 12.93 12.19 -3.34
CA LYS A 127 12.73 13.19 -4.40
C LYS A 127 13.49 12.83 -5.67
N MET A 128 14.77 12.45 -5.54
CA MET A 128 15.60 12.08 -6.67
C MET A 128 15.05 10.86 -7.44
N VAL A 129 14.62 9.81 -6.73
CA VAL A 129 14.17 8.56 -7.38
C VAL A 129 12.73 8.60 -7.87
N THR A 130 11.85 9.37 -7.22
CA THR A 130 10.43 9.46 -7.59
C THR A 130 10.05 10.69 -8.41
N ASN A 131 10.92 11.71 -8.43
CA ASN A 131 10.65 13.03 -8.97
C ASN A 131 9.42 13.71 -8.34
N LYS A 132 9.18 13.43 -7.05
CA LYS A 132 8.12 14.04 -6.23
C LYS A 132 8.68 15.14 -5.36
N GLU A 133 7.91 16.21 -5.18
CA GLU A 133 8.34 17.30 -4.32
C GLU A 133 8.34 16.87 -2.86
N GLU A 134 9.40 17.25 -2.14
CA GLU A 134 9.54 16.88 -0.72
C GLU A 134 8.36 17.35 0.11
N ARG A 135 7.79 18.53 -0.21
CA ARG A 135 6.60 19.05 0.48
C ARG A 135 5.40 18.11 0.35
N GLU A 136 5.13 17.60 -0.85
CA GLU A 136 4.02 16.67 -1.12
C GLU A 136 4.21 15.38 -0.31
N VAL A 137 5.45 14.87 -0.25
CA VAL A 137 5.78 13.67 0.52
C VAL A 137 5.63 13.94 2.02
N VAL A 138 6.10 15.09 2.52
CA VAL A 138 6.02 15.44 3.94
C VAL A 138 4.57 15.58 4.40
N GLU A 139 3.70 16.25 3.63
CA GLU A 139 2.28 16.38 3.96
C GLU A 139 1.60 15.01 4.09
N LEU A 140 1.92 14.07 3.20
CA LEU A 140 1.40 12.71 3.26
C LEU A 140 2.02 11.90 4.40
N VAL A 141 3.31 12.07 4.70
CA VAL A 141 3.97 11.44 5.86
C VAL A 141 3.35 11.91 7.17
N GLU A 142 3.12 13.21 7.33
CA GLU A 142 2.45 13.77 8.50
C GLU A 142 1.05 13.20 8.65
N TYR A 143 0.30 13.09 7.56
CA TYR A 143 -1.00 12.43 7.55
C TYR A 143 -0.89 10.96 7.99
N ILE A 144 0.00 10.17 7.37
CA ILE A 144 0.18 8.75 7.67
C ILE A 144 0.57 8.56 9.14
N LEU A 145 1.57 9.30 9.62
CA LEU A 145 2.03 9.22 11.01
C LEU A 145 0.97 9.69 12.00
N ALA A 146 0.20 10.73 11.67
CA ALA A 146 -0.93 11.15 12.47
C ALA A 146 -1.94 10.00 12.62
N HIS A 147 -2.21 9.28 11.53
CA HIS A 147 -3.10 8.13 11.55
C HIS A 147 -2.51 6.97 12.35
N VAL A 148 -1.29 6.53 12.04
CA VAL A 148 -0.68 5.37 12.70
C VAL A 148 -0.51 5.59 14.20
N LEU A 149 -0.12 6.79 14.63
CA LEU A 149 0.21 7.07 16.03
C LEU A 149 -0.97 7.57 16.87
N TYR A 150 -1.93 8.29 16.29
CA TYR A 150 -3.03 8.93 17.03
C TYR A 150 -4.40 8.28 16.82
N SER A 151 -4.51 7.20 16.03
CA SER A 151 -5.73 6.38 15.92
C SER A 151 -6.18 5.73 17.25
N ASN A 152 -5.37 5.84 18.32
CA ASN A 152 -5.67 5.34 19.66
C ASN A 152 -5.92 6.50 20.65
N SER A 153 -6.81 7.44 20.31
CA SER A 153 -7.39 8.34 21.32
C SER A 153 -8.72 7.74 21.80
N PRO A 154 -8.86 7.36 23.09
CA PRO A 154 -10.06 6.73 23.63
C PRO A 154 -11.30 7.63 23.60
#